data_AF-A0A6B3ENR0-F1
#
_entry.id   AF-A0A6B3ENR0-F1
#
_cell.length_a   1.000
_cell.length_b   1.000
_cell.length_c   1.000
_cell.angle_alpha   90.00
_cell.angle_beta   90.00
_cell.angle_gamma   90.00
#
_symmetry.space_group_name_H-M   'P 1'
#
loop_
_entity.id
_entity.type
_entity.pdbx_description
1 polymer ?
#
loop_
_entity_poly.entity_id
_entity_poly.type
_entity_poly.pdbx_seq_one_letter_code
_entity_poly.pdbx_strand_id
1 'polypeptide(L)' 'MLDRLSTPQEELESEELQEDAQTTTGCTRIAATGDRQLVTVTGTLRTVTLQPRAGVPALEAELFDGTAPLDVVWLG' A
#
# COMPACT_ATOMS: atom_id res chain seq x y z
N MET A 1 -8.21 -21.28 -28.02
CA MET A 1 -6.91 -20.62 -28.31
C MET A 1 -7.09 -19.11 -28.27
N LEU A 2 -7.55 -18.56 -27.14
CA LEU A 2 -7.77 -17.13 -26.89
C LEU A 2 -7.60 -16.86 -25.38
N ASP A 3 -6.45 -17.24 -24.81
CA ASP A 3 -6.15 -17.10 -23.37
C ASP A 3 -5.24 -15.90 -23.07
N ARG A 4 -5.14 -14.92 -23.99
CA ARG A 4 -4.04 -13.95 -23.98
C ARG A 4 -4.42 -12.48 -24.15
N LEU A 5 -5.54 -12.01 -23.58
CA LEU A 5 -5.93 -10.59 -23.74
C LEU A 5 -6.55 -9.88 -22.54
N SER A 6 -6.53 -10.44 -21.33
CA SER A 6 -6.89 -9.65 -20.14
C SER A 6 -6.17 -10.19 -18.92
N THR A 7 -4.86 -9.95 -18.84
CA THR A 7 -4.24 -9.84 -17.51
C THR A 7 -5.02 -8.71 -16.82
N PRO A 8 -5.74 -8.98 -15.71
CA PRO A 8 -6.51 -7.94 -15.03
C PRO A 8 -5.58 -6.77 -14.73
N GLN A 9 -6.03 -5.55 -15.01
CA GLN A 9 -5.21 -4.34 -14.89
C GLN A 9 -4.53 -4.22 -13.52
N GLU A 10 -5.17 -4.76 -12.47
CA GLU A 10 -4.63 -4.89 -11.11
C GLU A 10 -3.31 -5.70 -11.03
N GLU A 11 -3.12 -6.74 -11.84
CA GLU A 11 -1.89 -7.54 -11.86
C GLU A 11 -0.74 -6.76 -12.52
N LEU A 12 -1.01 -6.02 -13.61
CA LEU A 12 -0.01 -5.19 -14.28
C LEU A 12 0.39 -3.97 -13.42
N GLU A 13 -0.59 -3.31 -12.80
CA GLU A 13 -0.35 -2.24 -11.82
C GLU A 13 0.45 -2.78 -10.62
N SER A 14 0.20 -4.01 -10.20
CA SER A 14 0.95 -4.66 -9.11
C SER A 14 2.39 -4.99 -9.50
N GLU A 15 2.68 -5.37 -10.75
CA GLU A 15 4.05 -5.62 -11.23
C GLU A 15 4.86 -4.32 -11.29
N GLU A 16 4.29 -3.24 -11.82
CA GLU A 16 4.94 -1.92 -11.91
C GLU A 16 5.21 -1.34 -10.51
N LEU A 17 4.26 -1.50 -9.57
CA LEU A 17 4.43 -1.12 -8.17
C LEU A 17 5.52 -1.91 -7.43
N GLN A 18 5.70 -3.18 -7.78
CA GLN A 18 6.77 -4.01 -7.21
C GLN A 18 8.16 -3.56 -7.68
N GLU A 19 8.31 -3.09 -8.93
CA GLU A 19 9.57 -2.55 -9.44
C GLU A 19 9.94 -1.22 -8.75
N ASP A 20 8.96 -0.34 -8.53
CA ASP A 20 9.17 0.93 -7.81
C ASP A 20 9.49 0.72 -6.31
N ALA A 21 8.83 -0.23 -5.67
CA ALA A 21 9.12 -0.61 -4.29
C ALA A 21 10.53 -1.21 -4.14
N GLN A 22 11.00 -1.99 -5.12
CA GLN A 22 12.37 -2.50 -5.17
C GLN A 22 13.42 -1.40 -5.42
N THR A 23 13.06 -0.38 -6.19
CA THR A 23 13.96 0.73 -6.55
C THR A 23 14.10 1.77 -5.42
N THR A 24 13.10 1.85 -4.53
CA THR A 24 13.12 2.78 -3.39
C THR A 24 14.05 2.28 -2.29
N THR A 25 15.32 2.70 -2.37
CA THR A 25 16.36 2.35 -1.40
C THR A 25 15.96 2.80 0.01
N GLY A 26 15.98 1.89 0.99
CA GLY A 26 15.75 2.18 2.41
C GLY A 26 14.33 1.89 2.92
N CYS A 27 13.42 1.41 2.07
CA CYS A 27 12.10 0.94 2.48
C CYS A 27 12.08 -0.57 2.76
N THR A 28 11.29 -0.96 3.76
CA THR A 28 10.95 -2.36 4.07
C THR A 28 9.67 -2.73 3.34
N ARG A 29 9.58 -3.98 2.85
CA ARG A 29 8.33 -4.50 2.27
C ARG A 29 7.26 -4.64 3.36
N ILE A 30 6.02 -4.26 3.08
CA ILE A 30 4.90 -4.32 4.04
C ILE A 30 4.75 -5.75 4.59
N ALA A 31 4.83 -6.77 3.73
CA ALA A 31 4.73 -8.17 4.14
C ALA A 31 5.86 -8.65 5.08
N ALA A 32 6.96 -7.91 5.19
CA ALA A 32 8.08 -8.21 6.08
C ALA A 32 8.09 -7.35 7.36
N THR A 33 7.11 -6.47 7.54
CA THR A 33 6.99 -5.66 8.75
C THR A 33 6.46 -6.51 9.92
N GLY A 34 6.88 -6.15 11.14
CA GLY A 34 6.42 -6.77 12.38
C GLY A 34 5.57 -5.81 13.20
N ASP A 35 4.69 -6.35 14.05
CA ASP A 35 3.86 -5.53 14.94
C ASP A 35 4.71 -4.65 15.86
N ARG A 36 4.23 -3.42 16.12
CA ARG A 36 4.83 -2.42 17.01
C ARG A 36 6.30 -2.07 16.69
N GLN A 37 6.68 -2.05 15.42
CA GLN A 37 8.00 -1.61 14.98
C GLN A 37 7.93 -0.27 14.25
N LEU A 38 8.99 0.53 14.36
CA LEU A 38 9.16 1.71 13.52
C LEU A 38 9.78 1.27 12.19
N VAL A 39 9.05 1.48 11.10
CA VAL A 39 9.42 1.04 9.76
C VAL A 39 9.29 2.18 8.76
N THR A 40 10.10 2.14 7.72
CA THR A 40 9.93 2.98 6.53
C THR A 40 9.39 2.07 5.42
N VAL A 41 8.25 2.42 4.83
CA VAL A 41 7.62 1.67 3.75
C VAL A 41 7.22 2.63 2.63
N THR A 42 6.96 2.11 1.44
CA THR A 42 6.50 2.86 0.28
C THR A 42 5.47 2.04 -0.50
N GLY A 43 4.60 2.69 -1.25
CA GLY A 43 3.57 2.03 -2.05
C GLY A 43 2.55 3.01 -2.59
N THR A 44 1.48 2.48 -3.18
CA THR A 44 0.35 3.25 -3.69
C THR A 44 -0.77 3.30 -2.66
N LEU A 45 -1.32 4.49 -2.43
CA LEU A 45 -2.57 4.64 -1.68
C LEU A 45 -3.75 4.23 -2.55
N ARG A 46 -4.47 3.17 -2.15
CA ARG A 46 -5.62 2.63 -2.88
C ARG A 46 -6.94 3.26 -2.46
N THR A 47 -7.06 3.58 -1.18
CA THR A 47 -8.24 4.25 -0.62
C THR A 47 -7.79 5.37 0.31
N VAL A 48 -8.57 6.44 0.38
CA VAL A 48 -8.34 7.56 1.30
C VAL A 48 -9.70 8.03 1.81
N THR A 49 -9.88 8.02 3.12
CA THR A 49 -11.13 8.38 3.79
C THR A 49 -10.85 9.34 4.94
N LEU A 50 -11.64 10.40 5.04
CA LEU A 50 -11.66 11.25 6.23
C LEU A 50 -12.69 10.68 7.22
N GLN A 51 -12.22 10.10 8.31
CA GLN A 51 -13.06 9.46 9.31
C GLN A 51 -12.82 10.05 10.71
N PRO A 52 -13.76 10.84 11.24
CA PRO A 52 -13.64 11.36 12.60
C PRO A 52 -13.66 10.22 13.63
N ARG A 53 -12.67 10.18 14.53
CA ARG A 53 -12.63 9.27 15.68
C ARG A 53 -12.63 10.05 16.98
N ALA A 54 -13.60 9.78 17.85
CA ALA A 54 -13.73 10.43 19.15
C ALA A 54 -13.68 11.99 19.10
N GLY A 55 -14.19 12.58 18.02
CA GLY A 55 -14.18 14.03 17.80
C GLY A 55 -12.89 14.61 17.20
N VAL A 56 -11.86 13.78 16.97
CA VAL A 56 -10.63 14.16 16.27
C VAL A 56 -10.74 13.77 14.79
N PRO A 57 -10.43 14.66 13.84
CA PRO A 57 -10.36 14.27 12.43
C PRO A 57 -9.21 13.27 12.25
N ALA A 58 -9.51 12.08 11.73
CA ALA A 58 -8.49 11.13 11.29
C ALA A 58 -8.55 10.96 9.79
N LEU A 59 -7.38 10.93 9.16
CA LEU A 59 -7.24 10.47 7.78
C LEU A 59 -6.87 8.99 7.83
N GLU A 60 -7.62 8.17 7.10
CA GLU A 60 -7.39 6.74 6.99
C GLU A 60 -7.12 6.41 5.52
N ALA A 61 -6.11 5.60 5.26
CA ALA A 61 -5.78 5.16 3.91
C ALA A 61 -5.23 3.74 3.91
N GLU A 62 -5.47 3.01 2.81
CA GLU A 62 -4.80 1.73 2.54
C GLU A 62 -3.58 1.98 1.64
N LEU A 63 -2.39 1.63 2.13
CA LEU A 63 -1.15 1.64 1.37
C LEU A 63 -0.83 0.22 0.89
N PHE A 64 -0.48 0.07 -0.39
CA PHE A 64 -0.11 -1.22 -0.96
C PHE A 64 1.20 -1.13 -1.75
N ASP A 65 2.15 -2.01 -1.43
CA ASP A 65 3.49 -2.05 -2.04
C ASP A 65 3.70 -3.20 -3.04
N GLY A 66 2.62 -3.88 -3.43
CA GLY A 66 2.69 -5.09 -4.25
C GLY A 66 2.84 -6.38 -3.44
N THR A 67 3.10 -6.31 -2.13
CA THR A 67 3.33 -7.49 -1.28
C THR A 67 2.28 -7.69 -0.19
N ALA A 68 1.79 -6.61 0.41
CA ALA A 68 0.69 -6.65 1.38
C ALA A 68 0.05 -5.26 1.53
N PRO A 69 -1.24 -5.18 1.92
CA PRO A 69 -1.87 -3.93 2.31
C PRO A 69 -1.45 -3.51 3.73
N LEU A 70 -1.41 -2.20 3.98
CA LEU A 70 -1.19 -1.58 5.28
C LEU A 70 -2.21 -0.47 5.51
N ASP A 71 -2.97 -0.56 6.61
CA ASP A 71 -3.83 0.54 7.06
C ASP A 71 -2.97 1.64 7.70
N VAL A 72 -3.09 2.85 7.19
CA VAL A 72 -2.38 4.04 7.69
C VAL A 72 -3.40 5.02 8.26
N VAL A 73 -3.21 5.41 9.52
CA VAL A 73 -4.09 6.33 10.23
C VAL A 73 -3.27 7.52 10.70
N TRP A 74 -3.63 8.72 10.24
CA TRP A 74 -3.09 9.99 10.74
C TRP A 74 -4.09 10.64 11.70
N LEU A 75 -3.65 10.89 12.93
CA LEU A 75 -4.47 11.44 14.02
C LEU A 75 -4.14 12.92 14.27
N GLY A 76 -4.46 13.80 13.31
CA GLY A 76 -4.35 15.26 13.48
C GLY A 76 -2.93 15.82 13.47
#